data_AF-A0A0K9HS91-F1
#
_entry.id   AF-A0A0K9HS91-F1
#
_cell.length_a   1.000
_cell.length_b   1.000
_cell.length_c   1.000
_cell.angle_alpha   90.00
_cell.angle_beta   90.00
_cell.angle_gamma   90.00
#
_symmetry.space_group_name_H-M   'P 1'
#
loop_
_entity.id
_entity.type
_entity.pdbx_description
1 polymer ?
#
loop_
_entity_poly.entity_id
_entity_poly.type
_entity_poly.pdbx_seq_one_letter_code
_entity_poly.pdbx_strand_id
1 'polypeptide(L)'
;MKSIKPGRVPSMQGLFGSIAAVLFGIFWMVMTFSITADSPFPAARFFPFFGLVVIAIGVFQAIYHYKNATGKQRMSLLDIVVSEEEPDPLNVRFGGKEKTNKYCPYCGEHVQRDFQFCPRCGKAPSP
;
A
#
# COMPACT_ATOMS: atom_id res chain seq x y z
N MET A 1 -0.32 -14.51 5.68
CA MET A 1 -0.62 -13.07 5.53
C MET A 1 -0.10 -12.20 6.68
N LYS A 2 0.94 -11.39 6.42
CA LYS A 2 1.33 -10.23 7.23
C LYS A 2 0.90 -8.96 6.49
N SER A 3 0.75 -7.84 7.17
CA SER A 3 0.34 -6.59 6.49
C SER A 3 1.10 -5.38 7.02
N ILE A 4 1.45 -4.46 6.11
CA ILE A 4 2.12 -3.20 6.46
C ILE A 4 1.04 -2.15 6.73
N LYS A 5 1.09 -1.48 7.88
CA LYS A 5 0.14 -0.41 8.23
C LYS A 5 0.72 0.96 7.89
N PRO A 6 -0.11 1.94 7.48
CA PRO A 6 0.36 3.30 7.25
C PRO A 6 0.84 3.95 8.56
N GLY A 7 1.85 4.81 8.42
CA GLY A 7 2.32 5.65 9.52
C GLY A 7 1.23 6.61 10.00
N ARG A 8 1.21 6.91 11.30
CA ARG A 8 0.23 7.84 11.88
C ARG A 8 0.42 9.27 11.37
N VAL A 9 1.67 9.70 11.19
CA VAL A 9 1.99 11.05 10.69
C VAL A 9 1.53 11.24 9.24
N PRO A 10 1.88 10.36 8.27
CA PRO A 10 1.30 10.43 6.92
C PRO A 10 -0.24 10.38 6.90
N SER A 11 -0.83 9.56 7.78
CA SER A 11 -2.30 9.49 7.90
C SER A 11 -2.88 10.81 8.42
N MET A 12 -2.22 11.46 9.39
CA MET A 12 -2.64 12.75 9.93
C MET A 12 -2.52 13.88 8.88
N GLN A 13 -1.44 13.88 8.10
CA GLN A 13 -1.29 14.81 6.98
C GLN A 13 -2.40 14.62 5.95
N GLY A 14 -2.73 13.37 5.60
CA GLY A 14 -3.85 13.06 4.70
C GLY A 14 -5.19 13.54 5.25
N LEU A 15 -5.42 13.46 6.56
CA LEU A 15 -6.61 14.00 7.21
C LEU A 15 -6.69 15.53 7.05
N PHE A 16 -5.63 16.28 7.38
CA PHE A 16 -5.63 17.73 7.19
C PHE A 16 -5.81 18.13 5.72
N GLY A 17 -5.16 17.43 4.80
CA GLY A 17 -5.32 17.66 3.36
C GLY A 17 -6.76 17.43 2.90
N SER A 18 -7.42 16.38 3.42
CA SER A 18 -8.81 16.09 3.08
C SER A 18 -9.81 17.12 3.64
N ILE A 19 -9.58 17.66 4.84
CA ILE A 19 -10.37 18.77 5.41
C ILE A 19 -10.20 20.01 4.54
N ALA A 20 -8.96 20.35 4.17
CA ALA A 20 -8.68 21.48 3.29
C ALA A 20 -9.38 21.31 1.92
N ALA A 21 -9.41 20.10 1.36
CA ALA A 21 -10.11 19.80 0.12
C ALA A 21 -11.63 20.00 0.22
N VAL A 22 -12.26 19.62 1.34
CA VAL A 22 -13.70 19.87 1.57
C VAL A 22 -13.98 21.37 1.64
N LEU A 23 -13.19 22.12 2.41
CA LEU A 23 -13.33 23.59 2.51
C LEU A 23 -13.14 24.26 1.14
N PHE A 24 -12.15 23.80 0.38
CA PHE A 24 -11.91 24.26 -0.98
C PHE A 24 -13.10 23.94 -1.91
N GLY A 25 -13.67 22.74 -1.83
CA GLY A 25 -14.85 22.38 -2.62
C GLY A 25 -16.06 23.27 -2.33
N ILE A 26 -16.29 23.62 -1.06
CA ILE A 26 -17.35 24.56 -0.66
C ILE A 26 -17.07 25.95 -1.24
N PHE A 27 -15.86 26.45 -1.04
CA PHE A 27 -15.42 27.74 -1.57
C PHE A 27 -15.52 27.81 -3.09
N TRP A 28 -15.08 26.75 -3.79
CA TRP A 28 -15.16 26.61 -5.23
C TRP A 28 -16.60 26.73 -5.71
N MET A 29 -17.56 26.03 -5.10
CA MET A 29 -18.96 26.12 -5.50
C MET A 29 -19.46 27.56 -5.41
N VAL A 30 -19.25 28.22 -4.27
CA VAL A 30 -19.68 29.61 -4.05
C VAL A 30 -19.07 30.55 -5.10
N MET A 31 -17.76 30.48 -5.29
CA MET A 31 -17.07 31.34 -6.26
C MET A 31 -17.54 31.05 -7.70
N THR A 32 -17.68 29.78 -8.05
CA THR A 32 -18.00 29.37 -9.43
C THR A 32 -19.44 29.69 -9.78
N PHE A 33 -20.38 29.61 -8.84
CA PHE A 33 -21.74 30.12 -9.05
C PHE A 33 -21.74 31.61 -9.40
N SER A 34 -20.92 32.42 -8.71
CA SER A 34 -20.80 33.85 -9.01
C SER A 34 -20.22 34.14 -10.40
N ILE A 35 -19.29 33.32 -10.89
CA ILE A 35 -18.66 33.51 -12.20
C ILE A 35 -19.54 32.99 -13.35
N THR A 36 -20.25 31.87 -13.13
CA THR A 36 -21.03 31.19 -14.18
C THR A 36 -22.48 31.66 -14.31
N ALA A 37 -22.92 32.58 -13.44
CA ALA A 37 -24.29 33.09 -13.41
C ALA A 37 -24.73 33.70 -14.76
N ASP A 38 -23.87 34.52 -15.37
CA ASP A 38 -24.16 35.26 -16.61
C ASP A 38 -23.64 34.57 -17.87
N SER A 39 -23.28 33.29 -17.77
CA SER A 39 -22.75 32.54 -18.89
C SER A 39 -23.78 32.41 -20.04
N PRO A 40 -23.40 32.71 -21.29
CA PRO A 40 -24.26 32.48 -22.46
C PRO A 40 -24.42 30.99 -22.80
N PHE A 41 -23.59 30.12 -22.22
CA PHE A 41 -23.68 28.67 -22.38
C PHE A 41 -24.52 28.04 -21.25
N PRO A 42 -25.63 27.36 -21.56
CA PRO A 42 -26.49 26.75 -20.54
C PRO A 42 -25.79 25.63 -19.76
N ALA A 43 -24.80 24.96 -20.38
CA ALA A 43 -23.99 23.94 -19.72
C ALA A 43 -23.13 24.49 -18.57
N ALA A 44 -22.73 25.76 -18.61
CA ALA A 44 -21.89 26.37 -17.57
C ALA A 44 -22.62 26.48 -16.22
N ARG A 45 -23.96 26.48 -16.22
CA ARG A 45 -24.76 26.47 -14.98
C ARG A 45 -24.59 25.19 -14.17
N PHE A 46 -24.12 24.11 -14.79
CA PHE A 46 -23.81 22.85 -14.10
C PHE A 46 -22.37 22.78 -13.57
N PHE A 47 -21.47 23.62 -14.07
CA PHE A 47 -20.05 23.60 -13.70
C PHE A 47 -19.78 23.77 -12.20
N PRO A 48 -20.49 24.63 -11.45
CA PRO A 48 -20.32 24.73 -10.00
C PRO A 48 -20.50 23.39 -9.26
N PHE A 49 -21.39 22.50 -9.72
CA PHE A 49 -21.66 21.22 -9.05
C PHE A 49 -20.47 20.26 -9.07
N PHE A 50 -19.44 20.51 -9.88
CA PHE A 50 -18.18 19.75 -9.78
C PHE A 50 -17.56 19.82 -8.38
N GLY A 51 -17.81 20.90 -7.64
CA GLY A 51 -17.39 21.01 -6.24
C GLY A 51 -17.99 19.94 -5.31
N LEU A 52 -19.18 19.40 -5.63
CA LEU A 52 -19.76 18.27 -4.87
C LEU A 52 -18.90 17.01 -4.99
N VAL A 53 -18.30 16.76 -6.16
CA VAL A 53 -17.40 15.63 -6.37
C VAL A 53 -16.15 15.79 -5.50
N VAL A 54 -15.57 16.99 -5.46
CA VAL A 54 -14.40 17.31 -4.62
C VAL A 54 -14.74 17.11 -3.14
N ILE A 55 -15.91 17.58 -2.69
CA ILE A 55 -16.36 17.40 -1.30
C ILE A 55 -16.55 15.92 -0.99
N ALA A 56 -17.21 15.14 -1.86
CA ALA A 56 -17.43 13.72 -1.64
C ALA A 56 -16.10 12.95 -1.50
N ILE A 57 -15.15 13.21 -2.39
CA ILE A 57 -13.80 12.63 -2.32
C ILE A 57 -13.09 13.07 -1.03
N GLY A 58 -13.16 14.37 -0.69
CA GLY A 58 -12.59 14.92 0.53
C GLY A 58 -13.13 14.25 1.79
N VAL A 59 -14.44 14.07 1.90
CA VAL A 59 -15.10 13.40 3.03
C VAL A 59 -14.66 11.94 3.12
N PHE A 60 -14.65 11.22 2.01
CA PHE A 60 -14.19 9.83 1.97
C PHE A 60 -12.73 9.70 2.46
N GLN A 61 -11.84 10.55 1.94
CA GLN A 61 -10.43 10.59 2.37
C GLN A 61 -10.29 10.98 3.84
N ALA A 62 -11.10 11.91 4.34
CA ALA A 62 -11.10 12.32 5.74
C ALA A 62 -11.44 11.14 6.66
N ILE A 63 -12.48 10.38 6.33
CA ILE A 63 -12.88 9.19 7.11
C ILE A 63 -11.76 8.14 7.10
N TYR A 64 -11.20 7.85 5.92
CA TYR A 64 -10.11 6.87 5.76
C TYR A 64 -8.86 7.26 6.57
N HIS A 65 -8.42 8.50 6.42
CA HIS A 65 -7.22 9.01 7.08
C HIS A 65 -7.42 9.21 8.58
N TYR A 66 -8.61 9.64 9.02
CA TYR A 66 -8.96 9.72 10.43
C TYR A 66 -8.86 8.34 11.10
N LYS A 67 -9.50 7.32 10.51
CA LYS A 67 -9.44 5.94 11.01
C LYS A 67 -8.00 5.43 11.10
N ASN A 68 -7.14 5.78 10.12
CA ASN A 68 -5.75 5.35 10.11
C ASN A 68 -4.83 6.17 11.03
N ALA A 69 -5.18 7.43 11.34
CA ALA A 69 -4.40 8.29 12.23
C ALA A 69 -4.66 7.97 13.71
N THR A 70 -5.91 7.70 14.09
CA THR A 70 -6.33 7.51 15.50
C THR A 70 -6.65 6.06 15.86
N GLY A 71 -6.97 5.21 14.88
CA GLY A 71 -7.42 3.85 15.12
C GLY A 71 -6.32 2.91 15.63
N LYS A 72 -6.71 2.00 16.54
CA LYS A 72 -5.88 0.87 16.96
C LYS A 72 -5.71 -0.15 15.82
N GLN A 73 -6.81 -0.44 15.11
CA GLN A 73 -6.85 -1.33 13.95
C GLN A 73 -6.90 -0.53 12.64
N ARG A 74 -5.72 -0.35 12.04
CA ARG A 74 -5.52 0.42 10.81
C ARG A 74 -5.69 -0.44 9.56
N MET A 75 -6.11 0.16 8.47
CA MET A 75 -6.13 -0.50 7.15
C MET A 75 -4.69 -0.81 6.72
N SER A 76 -4.46 -1.93 6.03
CA SER A 76 -3.15 -2.25 5.49
C SER A 76 -2.89 -1.48 4.19
N LEU A 77 -1.66 -1.00 4.02
CA LEU A 77 -1.18 -0.46 2.75
C LEU A 77 -0.94 -1.56 1.73
N LEU A 78 -0.40 -2.68 2.20
CA LEU A 78 0.05 -3.80 1.38
C LEU A 78 -0.32 -5.09 2.10
N ASP A 79 -0.77 -6.07 1.34
CA ASP A 79 -0.89 -7.45 1.81
C ASP A 79 0.39 -8.21 1.48
N ILE A 80 0.99 -8.85 2.48
CA ILE A 80 2.18 -9.69 2.31
C ILE A 80 1.71 -11.13 2.36
N VAL A 81 1.58 -11.70 1.18
CA VAL A 81 1.24 -13.10 0.94
C VAL A 81 2.53 -13.92 0.90
N VAL A 82 2.46 -15.17 1.36
CA VAL A 82 3.61 -16.08 1.31
C VAL A 82 3.64 -16.79 -0.04
N SER A 83 4.82 -17.16 -0.53
CA SER A 83 4.99 -17.79 -1.84
C SER A 83 4.21 -19.09 -2.03
N GLU A 84 3.82 -19.78 -0.96
CA GLU A 84 2.97 -20.97 -1.06
C GLU A 84 1.49 -20.64 -1.34
N GLU A 85 1.02 -19.47 -0.90
CA GLU A 85 -0.36 -18.99 -1.15
C GLU A 85 -0.48 -18.34 -2.53
N GLU A 86 0.42 -17.42 -2.87
CA GLU A 86 0.44 -16.73 -4.16
C GLU A 86 1.88 -16.48 -4.63
N PRO A 87 2.35 -17.18 -5.69
CA PRO A 87 3.72 -17.04 -6.16
C PRO A 87 3.90 -15.75 -6.97
N ASP A 88 4.92 -14.95 -6.63
CA ASP A 88 5.26 -13.75 -7.40
C ASP A 88 5.68 -14.14 -8.84
N PRO A 89 5.00 -13.60 -9.87
CA PRO A 89 5.28 -13.94 -11.28
C PRO A 89 6.72 -13.59 -11.70
N LEU A 90 7.35 -12.57 -11.09
CA LEU A 90 8.76 -12.26 -11.33
C LEU A 90 9.67 -13.29 -10.67
N ASN A 91 9.33 -13.77 -9.48
CA ASN A 91 10.07 -14.84 -8.82
C ASN A 91 9.96 -16.17 -9.61
N VAL A 92 8.82 -16.45 -10.25
CA VAL A 92 8.69 -17.62 -11.15
C VAL A 92 9.60 -17.50 -12.39
N ARG A 93 9.76 -16.30 -12.94
CA ARG A 93 10.53 -16.07 -14.19
C ARG A 93 12.02 -15.86 -13.98
N PHE A 94 12.39 -15.19 -12.89
CA PHE A 94 13.76 -14.72 -12.64
C PHE A 94 14.32 -15.19 -11.29
N GLY A 95 13.49 -15.81 -10.44
CA GLY A 95 13.94 -16.43 -9.21
C GLY A 95 14.81 -17.63 -9.53
N GLY A 96 16.13 -17.43 -9.53
CA GLY A 96 17.06 -18.54 -9.58
C GLY A 96 16.74 -19.50 -8.44
N LYS A 97 16.64 -20.80 -8.72
CA LYS A 97 16.36 -21.85 -7.71
C LYS A 97 17.17 -21.56 -6.45
N GLU A 98 16.49 -21.20 -5.36
CA GLU A 98 17.15 -21.06 -4.06
C GLU A 98 17.94 -22.33 -3.80
N LYS A 99 19.25 -22.17 -3.68
CA LYS A 99 20.17 -23.23 -3.36
C LYS A 99 19.88 -23.60 -1.92
N THR A 100 19.09 -24.65 -1.71
CA THR A 100 19.10 -25.51 -0.50
C THR A 100 20.47 -25.37 0.18
N ASN A 101 20.48 -24.85 1.41
CA ASN A 101 21.69 -24.40 2.11
C ASN A 101 22.89 -25.29 1.79
N LYS A 102 23.85 -24.75 1.04
CA LYS A 102 25.07 -25.47 0.69
C LYS A 102 26.02 -25.56 1.87
N TYR A 103 25.56 -25.42 3.12
CA TYR A 103 26.41 -25.32 4.30
C TYR A 103 25.96 -26.31 5.36
N CYS A 104 26.92 -27.00 5.97
CA CYS A 104 26.69 -27.93 7.07
C CYS A 104 26.27 -27.16 8.34
N PRO A 105 25.13 -27.50 8.97
CA PRO A 105 24.64 -26.79 10.15
C PRO A 105 25.52 -26.98 11.40
N TYR A 106 26.44 -27.95 11.39
CA TYR A 106 27.28 -28.28 12.55
C TYR A 106 28.66 -27.62 12.53
N CYS A 107 29.22 -27.37 11.35
CA CYS A 107 30.59 -26.85 11.20
C CYS A 107 30.71 -25.70 10.21
N GLY A 108 29.63 -25.32 9.53
CA GLY A 108 29.60 -24.24 8.53
C GLY A 108 30.30 -24.57 7.21
N GLU A 109 30.73 -25.81 6.99
CA GLU A 109 31.44 -26.22 5.77
C GLU A 109 30.51 -26.30 4.55
N HIS A 110 31.02 -25.99 3.36
CA HIS A 110 30.20 -26.09 2.15
C HIS A 110 29.94 -27.55 1.75
N VAL A 111 28.67 -27.99 1.72
CA VAL A 111 28.22 -29.34 1.35
C VAL A 111 27.45 -29.29 0.03
N GLN A 112 27.87 -30.10 -0.94
CA GLN A 112 27.14 -30.29 -2.20
C GLN A 112 26.02 -31.33 -2.00
N ARG A 113 24.92 -31.21 -2.76
CA ARG A 113 23.69 -32.03 -2.60
C ARG A 113 23.91 -33.54 -2.68
N ASP A 114 25.00 -33.97 -3.28
CA ASP A 114 25.25 -35.38 -3.59
C ASP A 114 26.01 -36.12 -2.47
N PHE A 115 26.40 -35.42 -1.39
CA PHE A 115 27.09 -36.02 -0.26
C PHE A 115 26.10 -36.43 0.84
N GLN A 116 26.07 -37.73 1.18
CA GLN A 116 25.30 -38.24 2.32
C GLN A 116 25.80 -37.75 3.68
N PHE A 117 27.06 -37.30 3.75
CA PHE A 117 27.72 -36.84 4.97
C PHE A 117 28.63 -35.63 4.70
N CYS A 118 28.76 -34.72 5.66
CA CYS A 118 29.67 -33.58 5.53
C CYS A 118 31.14 -34.03 5.46
N PRO A 119 31.94 -33.58 4.45
CA PRO A 119 33.33 -34.02 4.29
C PRO A 119 34.26 -33.55 5.43
N ARG A 120 33.88 -32.51 6.17
CA ARG A 120 34.71 -31.96 7.26
C ARG A 120 34.39 -32.54 8.64
N CYS A 121 33.12 -32.80 8.94
CA CYS A 121 32.71 -33.23 10.28
C CYS A 121 32.02 -34.60 10.34
N GLY A 122 31.76 -35.24 9.18
CA GLY A 122 31.16 -36.57 9.09
C GLY A 122 29.68 -36.66 9.49
N LYS A 123 29.06 -35.56 9.95
CA LYS A 123 27.64 -35.54 10.30
C LYS A 123 26.78 -35.51 9.05
N ALA A 124 25.67 -36.24 9.08
CA ALA A 124 24.66 -36.18 8.03
C ALA A 124 24.01 -34.78 8.01
N PRO A 125 23.85 -34.14 6.85
CA PRO A 125 23.01 -32.96 6.75
C PRO A 125 21.59 -33.36 7.18
N SER A 126 20.97 -32.57 8.06
CA SER A 126 19.58 -32.81 8.47
C SER A 126 18.66 -32.83 7.22
N PRO A 127 17.64 -33.69 7.17
CA PRO A 127 16.67 -33.70 6.08
C PRO A 127 15.95 -32.35 5.94
#